data_AF-X1SK74-F1
#
_entry.id   AF-X1SK74-F1
#
_cell.length_a   1.000
_cell.length_b   1.000
_cell.length_c   1.000
_cell.angle_alpha   90.00
_cell.angle_beta   90.00
_cell.angle_gamma   90.00
#
_symmetry.space_group_name_H-M   'P 1'
#
loop_
_entity.id
_entity.type
_entity.pdbx_description
1 polymer ?
#
loop_
_entity_poly.entity_id
_entity_poly.type
_entity_poly.pdbx_seq_one_letter_code
_entity_poly.pdbx_strand_id
1 'polypeptide(L)'
;MVNVREHCSWCTEDNEEALEKAKILVYGGINRAKCLEAIPIRTVPVEKATLVVGGGIAGMNAALDLANGGIKVYLVEKNTTIGGRMSQLDRTFPTDDCSI
;
A
#
# COMPACT_ATOMS: atom_id res chain seq x y z
N MET A 1 -19.58 6.25 1.57
CA MET A 1 -18.70 7.19 0.86
C MET A 1 -19.27 7.46 -0.51
N VAL A 2 -19.17 8.71 -0.98
CA VAL A 2 -19.51 9.11 -2.36
C VAL A 2 -18.26 9.75 -2.96
N ASN A 3 -17.80 9.25 -4.10
CA ASN A 3 -16.64 9.81 -4.79
C ASN A 3 -17.10 10.81 -5.86
N VAL A 4 -16.91 12.11 -5.61
CA VAL A 4 -17.22 13.20 -6.54
C VAL A 4 -15.97 13.75 -7.26
N ARG A 5 -14.80 13.14 -7.04
CA ARG A 5 -13.55 13.56 -7.67
C ARG A 5 -13.16 12.62 -8.81
N GLU A 6 -12.59 11.46 -8.49
CA GLU A 6 -12.11 10.50 -9.50
C GLU A 6 -13.26 9.97 -10.37
N HIS A 7 -14.46 9.84 -9.80
CA HIS A 7 -15.63 9.31 -10.53
C HIS A 7 -16.57 10.41 -11.04
N CYS A 8 -16.21 11.68 -10.88
CA CYS A 8 -17.01 12.80 -11.36
C CYS A 8 -16.15 13.94 -11.92
N SER A 9 -15.57 14.81 -11.08
CA SER A 9 -14.89 16.02 -11.56
C SER A 9 -13.68 15.78 -12.46
N TRP A 10 -12.98 14.65 -12.32
CA TRP A 10 -11.79 14.35 -13.13
C TRP A 10 -12.08 13.55 -14.40
N CYS A 11 -13.30 13.03 -14.55
CA CYS A 11 -13.66 12.17 -15.68
C CYS A 11 -14.84 12.72 -16.50
N THR A 12 -15.32 13.92 -16.18
CA THR A 12 -16.40 14.61 -16.90
C THR A 12 -15.89 16.01 -17.25
N GLU A 13 -15.76 16.29 -18.55
CA GLU A 13 -15.18 17.53 -19.05
C GLU A 13 -16.11 18.73 -18.85
N ASP A 14 -17.43 18.51 -19.03
CA ASP A 14 -18.43 19.56 -18.84
C ASP A 14 -18.77 19.77 -17.35
N ASN A 15 -18.71 21.02 -16.90
CA ASN A 15 -18.93 21.36 -15.50
C ASN A 15 -20.40 21.22 -15.07
N GLU A 16 -21.36 21.49 -15.96
CA GLU A 16 -22.78 21.36 -15.63
C GLU A 16 -23.17 19.89 -15.55
N GLU A 17 -22.70 19.07 -16.50
CA GLU A 17 -22.86 17.62 -16.48
C GLU A 17 -22.21 17.01 -15.23
N ALA A 18 -21.00 17.45 -14.87
CA ALA A 18 -20.33 17.01 -13.66
C ALA A 18 -21.11 17.39 -12.40
N LEU A 19 -21.72 18.59 -12.35
CA LEU A 19 -22.55 19.02 -11.23
C LEU A 19 -23.81 18.15 -11.09
N GLU A 20 -24.51 17.88 -12.18
CA GLU A 20 -25.70 17.02 -12.16
C GLU A 20 -25.37 15.60 -11.75
N LYS A 21 -24.28 15.04 -12.29
CA LYS A 21 -23.75 13.73 -11.89
C LYS A 21 -23.39 13.71 -10.40
N ALA A 22 -22.72 14.74 -9.89
CA ALA A 22 -22.37 14.82 -8.47
C ALA A 22 -23.61 14.85 -7.57
N LYS A 23 -24.66 15.62 -7.94
CA LYS A 23 -25.93 15.64 -7.20
C LYS A 23 -26.55 14.25 -7.12
N ILE A 24 -26.59 13.51 -8.23
CA ILE A 24 -27.12 12.15 -8.28
C ILE A 24 -26.31 11.21 -7.38
N LEU A 25 -24.98 11.27 -7.48
CA LEU A 25 -24.09 10.45 -6.67
C LEU A 25 -24.26 10.71 -5.16
N VAL A 26 -24.37 11.99 -4.77
CA VAL A 26 -24.62 12.39 -3.38
C VAL A 26 -26.00 11.91 -2.92
N TYR A 27 -27.03 12.07 -3.76
CA TYR A 27 -28.37 11.60 -3.45
C TYR A 27 -28.42 10.08 -3.23
N GLY A 28 -27.74 9.30 -4.08
CA GLY A 28 -27.58 7.86 -3.90
C GLY A 28 -26.84 7.52 -2.59
N GLY A 29 -25.80 8.27 -2.26
CA GLY A 29 -25.07 8.12 -1.01
C GLY A 29 -25.91 8.38 0.23
N ILE A 30 -26.74 9.42 0.22
CA ILE A 30 -27.67 9.75 1.32
C ILE A 30 -28.68 8.62 1.51
N ASN A 31 -29.28 8.11 0.43
CA ASN A 31 -30.27 7.04 0.54
C ASN A 31 -29.64 5.73 1.04
N ARG A 32 -28.43 5.40 0.58
CA ARG A 32 -27.68 4.27 1.14
C ARG A 32 -27.38 4.47 2.63
N ALA A 33 -26.99 5.68 3.03
CA ALA A 33 -26.64 6.00 4.41
C ALA A 33 -27.82 5.80 5.38
N LYS A 34 -29.05 6.08 4.94
CA LYS A 34 -30.28 5.83 5.71
C LYS A 34 -30.51 4.35 6.01
N CYS A 35 -30.02 3.45 5.16
CA CYS A 35 -30.18 2.01 5.30
C CYS A 35 -28.96 1.32 5.94
N LEU A 36 -28.01 2.08 6.48
CA LEU A 36 -26.85 1.49 7.15
C LEU A 36 -27.24 0.96 8.53
N GLU A 37 -26.72 -0.21 8.84
CA GLU A 37 -26.85 -0.84 10.15
C GLU A 37 -25.51 -0.81 10.88
N ALA A 38 -25.55 -0.88 12.20
CA ALA A 38 -24.35 -0.97 13.02
C ALA A 38 -23.71 -2.35 12.82
N ILE A 39 -22.51 -2.36 12.23
CA ILE A 39 -21.70 -3.58 12.08
C ILE A 39 -20.75 -3.66 13.27
N PRO A 40 -20.75 -4.76 14.05
CA PRO A 40 -19.83 -4.91 15.18
C PRO A 40 -18.39 -5.01 14.68
N ILE A 41 -17.48 -4.36 15.39
CA ILE A 41 -16.04 -4.45 15.11
C ILE A 41 -15.56 -5.83 15.55
N ARG A 42 -15.05 -6.61 14.60
CA ARG A 42 -14.43 -7.90 14.87
C ARG A 42 -12.96 -7.69 15.24
N THR A 43 -12.58 -8.10 16.45
CA THR A 43 -11.17 -8.25 16.83
C THR A 43 -10.70 -9.66 16.53
N VAL A 44 -9.45 -9.79 16.10
CA VAL A 44 -8.79 -11.07 15.85
C VAL A 44 -7.39 -11.02 16.45
N PRO A 45 -6.87 -12.14 17.00
CA PRO A 45 -5.49 -12.19 17.44
C PRO A 45 -4.55 -12.00 16.24
N VAL A 46 -3.50 -11.22 16.43
CA VAL A 46 -2.44 -10.99 15.43
C VAL A 46 -1.16 -11.58 15.97
N GLU A 47 -0.57 -12.53 15.22
CA GLU A 47 0.73 -13.10 15.55
C GLU A 47 1.81 -12.00 15.44
N LYS A 48 2.70 -11.92 16.43
CA LYS A 48 3.79 -10.92 16.43
C LYS A 48 4.96 -11.39 15.56
N ALA A 49 4.67 -11.63 14.28
CA ALA A 49 5.65 -12.02 13.28
C ALA A 49 5.32 -11.42 11.91
N THR A 50 6.36 -11.18 11.11
CA THR A 50 6.25 -10.62 9.76
C THR A 50 6.95 -11.52 8.74
N LEU A 51 6.36 -11.65 7.55
CA LEU A 51 7.00 -12.28 6.38
C LEU A 51 7.42 -11.20 5.40
N VAL A 52 8.69 -11.15 5.06
CA VAL A 52 9.26 -10.31 4.01
C VAL A 52 9.57 -11.20 2.80
N VAL A 53 9.04 -10.83 1.64
CA VAL A 53 9.26 -11.56 0.38
C VAL A 53 10.17 -10.74 -0.52
N GLY A 54 11.35 -11.29 -0.82
CA GLY A 54 12.42 -10.66 -1.60
C GLY A 54 13.57 -10.20 -0.71
N GLY A 55 14.74 -10.81 -0.89
CA GLY A 55 16.00 -10.52 -0.21
C GLY A 55 16.86 -9.45 -0.91
N GLY A 56 16.26 -8.51 -1.64
CA GLY A 56 16.97 -7.33 -2.14
C GLY A 56 17.21 -6.29 -1.04
N ILE A 57 17.91 -5.20 -1.37
CA ILE A 57 18.23 -4.12 -0.41
C ILE A 57 17.00 -3.60 0.36
N ALA A 58 15.85 -3.43 -0.31
CA ALA A 58 14.62 -2.98 0.34
C ALA A 58 14.08 -4.01 1.35
N GLY A 59 14.04 -5.29 0.99
CA GLY A 59 13.53 -6.34 1.86
C GLY A 59 14.46 -6.64 3.03
N MET A 60 15.78 -6.64 2.81
CA MET A 60 16.76 -6.80 3.88
C MET A 60 16.66 -5.68 4.90
N ASN A 61 16.57 -4.41 4.47
CA ASN A 61 16.42 -3.28 5.38
C ASN A 61 15.10 -3.35 6.16
N ALA A 62 13.97 -3.63 5.49
CA ALA A 62 12.68 -3.80 6.17
C ALA A 62 12.72 -4.94 7.20
N ALA A 63 13.38 -6.05 6.88
CA ALA A 63 13.55 -7.17 7.80
C ALA A 63 14.42 -6.80 9.01
N LEU A 64 15.52 -6.07 8.80
CA LEU A 64 16.40 -5.61 9.88
C LEU A 64 15.68 -4.63 10.82
N ASP A 65 14.97 -3.64 10.28
CA ASP A 65 14.25 -2.65 11.08
C ASP A 65 13.19 -3.31 11.97
N LEU A 66 12.43 -4.26 11.41
CA LEU A 66 11.41 -5.02 12.15
C LEU A 66 12.05 -5.94 13.20
N ALA A 67 13.15 -6.62 12.86
CA ALA A 67 13.86 -7.49 13.79
C ALA A 67 14.48 -6.69 14.96
N ASN A 68 15.07 -5.52 14.69
CA ASN A 68 15.58 -4.60 15.71
C ASN A 68 14.45 -4.08 16.63
N GLY A 69 13.23 -3.95 16.10
CA GLY A 69 12.02 -3.67 16.87
C GLY A 69 11.49 -4.85 17.70
N GLY A 70 12.18 -5.99 17.70
CA GLY A 70 11.78 -7.19 18.45
C GLY A 70 10.58 -7.92 17.85
N ILE A 71 10.37 -7.82 16.53
CA ILE A 71 9.36 -8.59 15.79
C ILE A 71 10.07 -9.77 15.12
N LYS A 72 9.47 -10.97 15.21
CA LYS A 72 10.00 -12.14 14.51
C LYS A 72 9.84 -11.94 13.00
N VAL A 73 10.92 -12.02 12.23
CA VAL A 73 10.87 -11.85 10.77
C VAL A 73 11.26 -13.14 10.06
N TYR A 74 10.45 -13.54 9.09
CA TYR A 74 10.80 -14.54 8.09
C TYR A 74 11.16 -13.80 6.79
N LEU A 75 12.37 -13.98 6.27
CA LEU A 75 12.78 -13.43 4.98
C LEU A 75 12.85 -14.56 3.96
N VAL A 76 12.06 -14.45 2.88
CA VAL A 76 12.02 -15.45 1.81
C VAL A 76 12.53 -14.83 0.52
N GLU A 77 13.60 -15.39 -0.03
CA GLU A 77 14.18 -15.01 -1.33
C GLU A 77 13.99 -16.15 -2.33
N LYS A 78 13.68 -15.81 -3.58
CA LYS A 78 13.46 -16.76 -4.66
C LYS A 78 14.76 -17.41 -5.12
N ASN A 79 15.83 -16.63 -5.18
CA ASN A 79 17.14 -17.08 -5.63
C ASN A 79 17.93 -17.75 -4.50
N THR A 80 19.04 -18.37 -4.87
CA THR A 80 19.96 -19.01 -3.91
C THR A 80 20.68 -18.02 -2.99
N THR A 81 20.71 -16.73 -3.37
CA THR A 81 21.38 -15.66 -2.62
C THR A 81 20.48 -14.43 -2.47
N ILE A 82 20.69 -13.71 -1.36
CA ILE A 82 20.15 -12.36 -1.13
C ILE A 82 21.05 -11.30 -1.79
N GLY A 83 20.63 -10.03 -1.80
CA GLY A 83 21.32 -8.90 -2.44
C GLY A 83 20.54 -8.30 -3.61
N GLY A 84 19.72 -9.11 -4.29
CA GLY A 84 18.87 -8.66 -5.38
C GLY A 84 19.68 -8.09 -6.56
N ARG A 85 19.22 -6.97 -7.12
CA ARG A 85 19.97 -6.28 -8.20
C ARG A 85 21.18 -5.52 -7.70
N MET A 86 21.20 -5.12 -6.43
CA MET A 86 22.29 -4.30 -5.88
C MET A 86 23.61 -5.07 -5.91
N SER A 87 23.59 -6.37 -5.60
CA SER A 87 24.77 -7.25 -5.64
C SER A 87 25.32 -7.54 -7.05
N GLN A 88 24.67 -7.00 -8.09
CA GLN A 88 25.12 -7.14 -9.48
C GLN A 88 25.74 -5.83 -10.02
N LEU A 89 25.64 -4.74 -9.26
CA LEU A 89 26.19 -3.44 -9.64
C LEU A 89 27.66 -3.38 -9.23
N ASP A 90 28.51 -2.69 -9.98
CA ASP A 90 29.89 -2.45 -9.55
C ASP A 90 29.94 -1.33 -8.50
N ARG A 91 29.24 -0.21 -8.78
CA ARG A 91 29.22 0.98 -7.93
C ARG A 91 27.83 1.58 -7.78
N THR A 92 27.62 2.34 -6.70
CA THR A 92 26.38 3.06 -6.44
C THR A 92 26.57 4.58 -6.50
N PHE A 93 25.87 5.24 -7.43
CA PHE A 93 25.79 6.70 -7.48
C PHE A 93 24.96 7.24 -6.30
N PRO A 94 25.26 8.42 -5.72
CA PRO A 94 26.30 9.39 -6.11
C PRO A 94 27.67 9.21 -5.46
N THR A 95 27.78 8.34 -4.47
CA THR A 95 28.99 8.23 -3.65
C THR A 95 30.10 7.42 -4.34
N ASP A 96 29.76 6.67 -5.39
CA ASP A 96 30.66 5.79 -6.13
C ASP A 96 31.26 4.68 -5.26
N ASP A 97 30.56 4.33 -4.18
CA ASP A 97 30.91 3.21 -3.31
C ASP A 97 30.69 1.88 -4.03
N CYS A 98 31.49 0.88 -3.66
CA CYS A 98 31.25 -0.50 -4.09
C CYS A 98 29.86 -0.96 -3.63
N SER A 99 29.18 -1.74 -4.47
CA SER A 99 27.94 -2.39 -4.07
C SER A 99 28.17 -3.51 -3.04
N ILE A 100 27.09 -4.18 -2.63
CA ILE A 100 27.07 -5.24 -1.59
C ILE A 100 27.87 -6.48 -1.99
#